data_AF-K7MJ35-F1
#
_entry.id   AF-K7MJ35-F1
#
_cell.length_a   1.000
_cell.length_b   1.000
_cell.length_c   1.000
_cell.angle_alpha   90.00
_cell.angle_beta   90.00
_cell.angle_gamma   90.00
#
_symmetry.space_group_name_H-M   'P 1'
#
loop_
_entity.id
_entity.type
_entity.pdbx_description
1 polymer ?
#
loop_
_entity_poly.entity_id
_entity_poly.type
_entity_poly.pdbx_seq_one_letter_code
_entity_poly.pdbx_strand_id
1 'polypeptide(L)'
;MRLKIKIVQRIVAGLTYLLALLTKLVLMNQKVKVQKKTDDESDRYGLSWRLAVETNNAYPWRTVPEKCYNHVQNYISGGQYHNDLEVIVEHILSYASKIPLAGDGMDAWILDVDDTCISNISYYKGRRFGCDPFDSAIFKAWIMKGMCPANPAVQRLFNELIERGFKVFLLTGRDEATLGEITIGNLRNEGFIGYQRLILRSAQYKGQSAVRYKSAIRKEIEGEGYRIWGNVGDQWSDLQGECLGKRTFKLPNPMYFIS
;
A
#
# COMPACT_ATOMS: atom_id res chain seq x y z
N MET A 1 -16.38 -75.79 15.40
CA MET A 1 -17.30 -74.68 15.02
C MET A 1 -16.93 -73.32 15.62
N ARG A 2 -16.71 -73.21 16.95
CA ARG A 2 -16.43 -71.92 17.64
C ARG A 2 -15.23 -71.13 17.10
N LEU A 3 -14.14 -71.79 16.69
CA LEU A 3 -12.95 -71.11 16.16
C LEU A 3 -13.22 -70.38 14.84
N LYS A 4 -13.96 -71.02 13.90
CA LYS A 4 -14.33 -70.41 12.61
C LYS A 4 -15.17 -69.14 12.82
N ILE A 5 -16.14 -69.17 13.73
CA ILE A 5 -16.98 -68.01 14.06
C ILE A 5 -16.14 -66.84 14.59
N LYS A 6 -15.21 -67.08 15.51
CA LYS A 6 -14.30 -66.04 16.03
C LYS A 6 -13.41 -65.42 14.94
N ILE A 7 -12.92 -66.23 14.00
CA ILE A 7 -12.13 -65.74 12.86
C ILE A 7 -12.99 -64.82 11.97
N VAL A 8 -14.20 -65.24 11.60
CA VAL A 8 -15.13 -64.43 10.79
C VAL A 8 -15.47 -63.12 11.50
N GLN A 9 -15.78 -63.15 12.80
CA GLN A 9 -16.06 -61.93 13.58
C GLN A 9 -14.87 -60.96 13.60
N ARG A 10 -13.63 -61.45 13.73
CA ARG A 10 -12.42 -60.62 13.66
C ARG A 10 -12.20 -60.03 12.27
N ILE A 11 -12.45 -60.80 11.21
CA ILE A 11 -12.36 -60.30 9.83
C ILE A 11 -13.41 -59.22 9.58
N VAL A 12 -14.67 -59.44 9.97
CA VAL A 12 -15.74 -58.44 9.85
C VAL A 12 -15.41 -57.19 10.66
N ALA A 13 -14.97 -57.33 11.92
CA ALA A 13 -14.54 -56.19 12.73
C ALA A 13 -13.38 -55.42 12.06
N GLY A 14 -12.37 -56.13 11.55
CA GLY A 14 -11.25 -55.53 10.81
C GLY A 14 -11.70 -54.78 9.54
N LEU A 15 -12.61 -55.37 8.76
CA LEU A 15 -13.20 -54.73 7.56
C LEU A 15 -14.03 -53.50 7.92
N THR A 16 -14.85 -53.56 8.97
CA THR A 16 -15.63 -52.40 9.43
C THR A 16 -14.73 -51.27 9.92
N TYR A 17 -13.64 -51.60 10.63
CA TYR A 17 -12.64 -50.62 11.06
C TYR A 17 -11.90 -49.99 9.87
N LEU A 18 -11.50 -50.79 8.89
CA LEU A 18 -10.88 -50.31 7.65
C LEU A 18 -11.82 -49.40 6.85
N LEU A 19 -13.10 -49.76 6.71
CA LEU A 19 -14.11 -48.94 6.05
C LEU A 19 -14.32 -47.59 6.77
N ALA A 20 -14.34 -47.60 8.11
CA ALA A 20 -14.41 -46.37 8.89
C ALA A 20 -13.18 -45.47 8.69
N LEU A 21 -11.97 -46.05 8.62
CA LEU A 21 -10.74 -45.31 8.30
C LEU A 21 -10.77 -44.71 6.89
N LEU A 22 -11.19 -45.49 5.88
CA LEU A 22 -11.32 -45.02 4.50
C LEU A 22 -12.35 -43.89 4.40
N THR A 23 -13.49 -44.01 5.08
CA THR A 23 -14.52 -42.96 5.12
C THR A 23 -13.98 -41.67 5.74
N LYS A 24 -13.24 -41.76 6.86
CA LYS A 24 -12.58 -40.60 7.49
C LYS A 24 -11.57 -39.96 6.54
N LEU A 25 -10.76 -40.76 5.83
CA LEU A 25 -9.78 -40.27 4.86
C LEU A 25 -10.47 -39.53 3.69
N VAL A 26 -11.55 -40.10 3.14
CA VAL A 26 -12.33 -39.48 2.06
C VAL A 26 -12.96 -38.16 2.52
N LEU A 27 -13.56 -38.12 3.71
CA LEU A 27 -14.14 -36.88 4.27
C LEU A 27 -13.07 -35.82 4.53
N MET A 28 -11.89 -36.21 5.01
CA MET A 28 -10.76 -35.32 5.22
C MET A 28 -10.26 -34.74 3.89
N ASN A 29 -10.11 -35.58 2.85
CA ASN A 29 -9.76 -35.15 1.50
C ASN A 29 -10.81 -34.23 0.88
N GLN A 30 -12.10 -34.50 1.10
CA GLN A 30 -13.19 -33.62 0.64
C GLN A 30 -13.13 -32.25 1.35
N LYS A 31 -12.93 -32.22 2.68
CA LYS A 31 -12.78 -30.97 3.43
C LYS A 31 -11.59 -30.15 2.94
N VAL A 32 -10.44 -30.78 2.69
CA VAL A 32 -9.25 -30.11 2.13
C VAL A 32 -9.54 -29.54 0.74
N LYS A 33 -10.22 -30.30 -0.13
CA LYS A 33 -10.61 -29.81 -1.47
C LYS A 33 -11.58 -28.62 -1.40
N VAL A 34 -12.56 -28.67 -0.51
CA VAL A 34 -13.51 -27.56 -0.31
C VAL A 34 -12.79 -26.33 0.21
N GLN A 35 -11.93 -26.47 1.22
CA GLN A 35 -11.15 -25.36 1.77
C GLN A 35 -10.25 -24.73 0.71
N LYS A 36 -9.52 -25.55 -0.07
CA LYS A 36 -8.68 -25.05 -1.16
C LYS A 36 -9.51 -24.26 -2.18
N LYS A 37 -10.68 -24.77 -2.56
CA LYS A 37 -11.58 -24.07 -3.49
C LYS A 37 -12.05 -22.72 -2.92
N THR A 38 -12.39 -22.66 -1.63
CA THR A 38 -12.80 -21.40 -0.99
C THR A 38 -11.65 -20.40 -0.87
N ASP A 39 -10.43 -20.88 -0.63
CA ASP A 39 -9.24 -20.03 -0.58
C ASP A 39 -8.91 -19.47 -1.98
N ASP A 40 -9.00 -20.30 -3.02
CA ASP A 40 -8.82 -19.90 -4.43
C ASP A 40 -9.92 -18.91 -4.88
N GLU A 41 -11.17 -19.08 -4.42
CA GLU A 41 -12.26 -18.11 -4.65
C GLU A 41 -12.00 -16.78 -3.94
N SER A 42 -11.52 -16.84 -2.70
CA SER A 42 -11.20 -15.65 -1.90
C SER A 42 -10.04 -14.86 -2.49
N ASP A 43 -8.99 -15.54 -2.96
CA ASP A 43 -7.86 -14.89 -3.64
C ASP A 43 -8.26 -14.24 -4.98
N ARG A 44 -9.06 -14.94 -5.81
CA ARG A 44 -9.61 -14.36 -7.05
C ARG A 44 -10.49 -13.14 -6.79
N TYR A 45 -11.28 -13.17 -5.73
CA TYR A 45 -12.03 -11.99 -5.31
C TYR A 45 -11.08 -10.88 -4.84
N GLY A 46 -10.04 -11.21 -4.08
CA GLY A 46 -9.01 -10.27 -3.65
C GLY A 46 -8.33 -9.55 -4.81
N LEU A 47 -7.97 -10.30 -5.87
CA LEU A 47 -7.43 -9.74 -7.12
C LEU A 47 -8.39 -8.71 -7.74
N SER A 48 -9.68 -9.07 -7.83
CA SER A 48 -10.71 -8.21 -8.43
C SER A 48 -10.96 -6.96 -7.57
N TRP A 49 -10.99 -7.12 -6.24
CA TRP A 49 -11.19 -6.03 -5.30
C TRP A 49 -10.01 -5.05 -5.33
N ARG A 50 -8.76 -5.56 -5.32
CA ARG A 50 -7.56 -4.73 -5.44
C ARG A 50 -7.59 -3.93 -6.74
N LEU A 51 -7.91 -4.56 -7.87
CA LEU A 51 -8.05 -3.83 -9.14
C LEU A 51 -9.09 -2.70 -9.04
N ALA A 52 -10.25 -2.96 -8.43
CA ALA A 52 -11.28 -1.94 -8.24
C ALA A 52 -10.80 -0.76 -7.36
N VAL A 53 -10.03 -1.03 -6.31
CA VAL A 53 -9.41 0.01 -5.46
C VAL A 53 -8.35 0.80 -6.23
N GLU A 54 -7.43 0.11 -6.90
CA GLU A 54 -6.31 0.72 -7.63
C GLU A 54 -6.72 1.38 -8.95
N THR A 55 -8.00 1.29 -9.33
CA THR A 55 -8.60 2.03 -10.45
C THR A 55 -9.68 3.01 -10.00
N ASN A 56 -9.76 3.29 -8.70
CA ASN A 56 -10.70 4.23 -8.08
C ASN A 56 -12.20 3.88 -8.26
N ASN A 57 -12.52 2.61 -8.57
CA ASN A 57 -13.91 2.15 -8.71
C ASN A 57 -14.54 1.79 -7.36
N ALA A 58 -13.74 1.38 -6.38
CA ALA A 58 -14.19 1.07 -5.03
C ALA A 58 -13.84 2.23 -4.08
N TYR A 59 -14.79 3.14 -3.83
CA TYR A 59 -14.69 4.19 -2.80
C TYR A 59 -16.08 4.58 -2.26
N PRO A 60 -16.18 5.03 -0.98
CA PRO A 60 -15.16 4.91 0.05
C PRO A 60 -15.08 3.45 0.56
N TRP A 61 -13.97 3.09 1.18
CA TRP A 61 -13.83 1.85 1.95
C TRP A 61 -13.05 2.12 3.24
N ARG A 62 -13.28 1.29 4.26
CA ARG A 62 -12.72 1.52 5.62
C ARG A 62 -11.66 0.49 6.00
N THR A 63 -11.87 -0.75 5.60
CA THR A 63 -10.97 -1.88 5.83
C THR A 63 -10.92 -2.75 4.59
N VAL A 64 -9.82 -3.47 4.45
CA VAL A 64 -9.71 -4.59 3.50
C VAL A 64 -10.77 -5.63 3.89
N PRO A 65 -11.62 -6.11 2.95
CA PRO A 65 -12.58 -7.17 3.26
C PRO A 65 -11.87 -8.41 3.80
N GLU A 66 -12.43 -9.05 4.84
CA GLU A 66 -11.81 -10.20 5.51
C GLU A 66 -11.38 -11.32 4.55
N LYS A 67 -12.21 -11.62 3.54
CA LYS A 67 -11.88 -12.61 2.49
C LYS A 67 -10.69 -12.22 1.60
N CYS A 68 -10.32 -10.94 1.55
CA CYS A 68 -9.17 -10.44 0.80
C CYS A 68 -7.86 -10.50 1.61
N TYR A 69 -7.89 -10.85 2.91
CA TYR A 69 -6.72 -10.85 3.78
C TYR A 69 -5.52 -11.58 3.17
N ASN A 70 -5.70 -12.85 2.78
CA ASN A 70 -4.64 -13.66 2.21
C ASN A 70 -4.10 -13.06 0.90
N HIS A 71 -5.00 -12.54 0.06
CA HIS A 71 -4.62 -11.87 -1.18
C HIS A 71 -3.71 -10.67 -0.92
N VAL A 72 -4.15 -9.74 -0.06
CA VAL A 72 -3.40 -8.51 0.24
C VAL A 72 -2.07 -8.83 0.93
N GLN A 73 -2.06 -9.76 1.89
CA GLN A 73 -0.82 -10.23 2.52
C GLN A 73 0.18 -10.75 1.48
N ASN A 74 -0.28 -11.63 0.58
CA ASN A 74 0.56 -12.24 -0.45
C ASN A 74 1.02 -11.20 -1.48
N TYR A 75 0.18 -10.24 -1.84
CA TYR A 75 0.53 -9.16 -2.75
C TYR A 75 1.63 -8.26 -2.16
N ILE A 76 1.45 -7.78 -0.93
CA ILE A 76 2.39 -6.88 -0.24
C ILE A 76 3.70 -7.60 0.10
N SER A 77 3.64 -8.85 0.58
CA SER A 77 4.81 -9.57 1.09
C SER A 77 5.48 -10.50 0.07
N GLY A 78 4.79 -10.82 -1.02
CA GLY A 78 5.22 -11.83 -2.01
C GLY A 78 6.02 -11.28 -3.19
N GLY A 79 6.42 -10.00 -3.15
CA GLY A 79 7.27 -9.36 -4.16
C GLY A 79 6.50 -8.68 -5.31
N GLN A 80 5.26 -9.07 -5.59
CA GLN A 80 4.46 -8.44 -6.65
C GLN A 80 4.27 -6.93 -6.40
N TYR A 81 4.00 -6.51 -5.16
CA TYR A 81 3.90 -5.10 -4.80
C TYR A 81 5.16 -4.30 -5.17
N HIS A 82 6.33 -4.85 -4.89
CA HIS A 82 7.60 -4.20 -5.25
C HIS A 82 7.80 -4.13 -6.77
N ASN A 83 7.50 -5.21 -7.50
CA ASN A 83 7.58 -5.21 -8.96
C ASN A 83 6.64 -4.15 -9.59
N ASP A 84 5.42 -4.00 -9.07
CA ASP A 84 4.47 -2.99 -9.54
C ASP A 84 5.03 -1.58 -9.31
N LEU A 85 5.63 -1.31 -8.14
CA LEU A 85 6.30 -0.04 -7.84
C LEU A 85 7.45 0.25 -8.80
N GLU A 86 8.32 -0.74 -9.07
CA GLU A 86 9.46 -0.58 -9.97
C GLU A 86 9.02 -0.23 -11.40
N VAL A 87 8.01 -0.93 -11.94
CA VAL A 87 7.47 -0.64 -13.27
C VAL A 87 6.86 0.76 -13.34
N ILE A 88 6.13 1.18 -12.31
CA ILE A 88 5.57 2.54 -12.26
C ILE A 88 6.69 3.58 -12.22
N VAL A 89 7.72 3.37 -11.40
CA VAL A 89 8.89 4.27 -11.32
C VAL A 89 9.64 4.34 -12.65
N GLU A 90 9.80 3.23 -13.37
CA GLU A 90 10.38 3.23 -14.72
C GLU A 90 9.57 4.09 -15.69
N HIS A 91 8.24 4.01 -15.65
CA HIS A 91 7.37 4.89 -16.45
C HIS A 91 7.47 6.36 -16.04
N ILE A 92 7.62 6.65 -14.75
CA ILE A 92 7.85 8.01 -14.24
C ILE A 92 9.17 8.55 -14.76
N LEU A 93 10.27 7.80 -14.61
CA LEU A 93 11.61 8.20 -15.07
C LEU A 93 11.66 8.35 -16.59
N SER A 94 10.99 7.47 -17.35
CA SER A 94 10.87 7.59 -18.81
C SER A 94 10.09 8.84 -19.26
N TYR A 95 9.12 9.27 -18.46
CA TYR A 95 8.41 10.53 -18.71
C TYR A 95 9.27 11.74 -18.32
N ALA A 96 9.87 11.72 -17.12
CA ALA A 96 10.75 12.76 -16.63
C ALA A 96 11.94 13.00 -17.57
N SER A 97 12.45 11.96 -18.21
CA SER A 97 13.59 12.06 -19.13
C SER A 97 13.34 12.84 -20.42
N LYS A 98 12.07 13.06 -20.77
CA LYS A 98 11.65 13.76 -21.99
C LYS A 98 11.34 15.23 -21.75
N ILE A 99 11.45 15.69 -20.51
CA ILE A 99 11.11 17.07 -20.13
C ILE A 99 12.36 17.93 -20.27
N PRO A 100 12.36 18.94 -21.15
CA PRO A 100 13.43 19.94 -21.18
C PRO A 100 13.26 20.89 -19.99
N LEU A 101 14.22 20.89 -19.07
CA LEU A 101 14.22 21.87 -17.97
C LEU A 101 14.45 23.28 -18.53
N ALA A 102 13.70 24.26 -18.04
CA ALA A 102 13.82 25.64 -18.51
C ALA A 102 15.10 26.34 -18.00
N GLY A 103 15.76 25.77 -17.00
CA GLY A 103 16.99 26.32 -16.39
C GLY A 103 16.76 27.46 -15.40
N ASP A 104 15.51 27.86 -15.15
CA ASP A 104 15.12 28.88 -14.17
C ASP A 104 14.92 28.33 -12.75
N GLY A 105 15.07 27.02 -12.56
CA GLY A 105 14.89 26.35 -11.26
C GLY A 105 13.43 26.17 -10.85
N MET A 106 12.47 26.35 -11.77
CA MET A 106 11.02 26.31 -11.47
C MET A 106 10.34 25.01 -11.94
N ASP A 107 11.09 24.03 -12.44
CA ASP A 107 10.54 22.73 -12.83
C ASP A 107 10.42 21.80 -11.62
N ALA A 108 9.20 21.45 -11.24
CA ALA A 108 8.92 20.80 -9.95
C ALA A 108 8.23 19.43 -10.07
N TRP A 109 8.45 18.62 -9.04
CA TRP A 109 7.74 17.37 -8.77
C TRP A 109 7.18 17.38 -7.36
N ILE A 110 6.05 16.71 -7.16
CA ILE A 110 5.44 16.52 -5.85
C ILE A 110 5.38 15.03 -5.55
N LEU A 111 5.88 14.64 -4.38
CA LEU A 111 5.77 13.29 -3.85
C LEU A 111 4.99 13.34 -2.53
N ASP A 112 4.02 12.45 -2.35
CA ASP A 112 3.52 12.13 -1.02
C ASP A 112 4.63 11.47 -0.16
N VAL A 113 4.43 11.39 1.16
CA VAL A 113 5.40 10.80 2.09
C VAL A 113 5.01 9.39 2.56
N ASP A 114 3.77 9.17 2.99
CA ASP A 114 3.36 7.94 3.67
C ASP A 114 3.05 6.83 2.66
N ASP A 115 3.73 5.69 2.75
CA ASP A 115 3.76 4.61 1.74
C ASP A 115 4.16 5.02 0.31
N THR A 116 4.43 6.31 0.10
CA THR A 116 5.10 6.85 -1.08
C THR A 116 6.60 6.92 -0.86
N CYS A 117 7.13 7.88 -0.08
CA CYS A 117 8.56 7.95 0.22
C CYS A 117 9.00 6.95 1.30
N ILE A 118 8.26 6.87 2.41
CA ILE A 118 8.58 5.99 3.56
C ILE A 118 7.40 5.08 3.85
N SER A 119 7.67 3.81 4.18
CA SER A 119 6.65 2.77 4.23
C SER A 119 6.08 2.54 5.63
N ASN A 120 4.77 2.32 5.67
CA ASN A 120 4.02 1.89 6.86
C ASN A 120 3.67 0.39 6.81
N ILE A 121 4.24 -0.40 5.88
CA ILE A 121 3.93 -1.83 5.73
C ILE A 121 4.13 -2.60 7.04
N SER A 122 5.15 -2.29 7.82
CA SER A 122 5.40 -2.99 9.10
C SER A 122 4.33 -2.69 10.15
N TYR A 123 3.76 -1.47 10.16
CA TYR A 123 2.56 -1.17 10.93
C TYR A 123 1.37 -2.00 10.44
N TYR A 124 1.07 -1.96 9.14
CA TYR A 124 -0.09 -2.63 8.57
C TYR A 124 -0.01 -4.16 8.65
N LYS A 125 1.18 -4.75 8.65
CA LYS A 125 1.37 -6.17 8.96
C LYS A 125 0.81 -6.54 10.35
N GLY A 126 0.99 -5.67 11.34
CA GLY A 126 0.40 -5.81 12.67
C GLY A 126 -1.10 -5.48 12.74
N ARG A 127 -1.68 -4.97 11.65
CA ARG A 127 -3.11 -4.63 11.48
C ARG A 127 -3.78 -5.48 10.40
N ARG A 128 -3.28 -6.70 10.22
CA ARG A 128 -3.76 -7.67 9.23
C ARG A 128 -3.89 -7.06 7.82
N PHE A 129 -2.88 -6.30 7.41
CA PHE A 129 -2.78 -5.59 6.12
C PHE A 129 -4.00 -4.70 5.81
N GLY A 130 -4.63 -4.12 6.84
CA GLY A 130 -5.79 -3.23 6.67
C GLY A 130 -7.14 -3.88 6.91
N CYS A 131 -7.20 -5.17 7.26
CA CYS A 131 -8.46 -5.80 7.68
C CYS A 131 -8.93 -5.26 9.04
N ASP A 132 -7.99 -4.92 9.92
CA ASP A 132 -8.30 -4.31 11.20
C ASP A 132 -8.63 -2.82 11.02
N PRO A 133 -9.64 -2.27 11.72
CA PRO A 133 -9.92 -0.85 11.69
C PRO A 133 -8.72 0.01 12.09
N PHE A 134 -8.58 1.15 11.40
CA PHE A 134 -7.56 2.15 11.67
C PHE A 134 -7.75 2.78 13.06
N ASP A 135 -6.67 2.88 13.81
CA ASP A 135 -6.62 3.57 15.10
C ASP A 135 -5.56 4.67 15.04
N SER A 136 -6.04 5.92 15.09
CA SER A 136 -5.20 7.10 14.95
C SER A 136 -4.19 7.25 16.09
N ALA A 137 -4.55 6.89 17.32
CA ALA A 137 -3.65 7.02 18.47
C ALA A 137 -2.53 5.97 18.39
N ILE A 138 -2.86 4.73 18.03
CA ILE A 138 -1.88 3.66 17.84
C ILE A 138 -0.96 3.99 16.65
N PHE A 139 -1.52 4.43 15.52
CA PHE A 139 -0.73 4.83 14.35
C PHE A 139 0.22 5.97 14.69
N LYS A 140 -0.25 7.02 15.37
CA LYS A 140 0.59 8.13 15.80
C LYS A 140 1.72 7.67 16.72
N ALA A 141 1.43 6.82 17.71
CA ALA A 141 2.46 6.26 18.59
C ALA A 141 3.50 5.42 17.83
N TRP A 142 3.09 4.72 16.77
CA TRP A 142 4.00 3.98 15.91
C TRP A 142 4.88 4.91 15.07
N ILE A 143 4.31 5.95 14.44
CA ILE A 143 5.05 6.96 13.65
C ILE A 143 6.09 7.70 14.51
N MET A 144 5.75 7.99 15.78
CA MET A 144 6.67 8.66 16.72
C MET A 144 7.96 7.88 16.99
N LYS A 145 8.05 6.60 16.59
CA LYS A 145 9.30 5.86 16.62
C LYS A 145 10.30 6.34 15.55
N GLY A 146 9.84 6.97 14.48
CA GLY A 146 10.70 7.51 13.41
C GLY A 146 11.49 6.45 12.64
N MET A 147 10.92 5.24 12.50
CA MET A 147 11.59 4.07 11.91
C MET A 147 10.85 3.55 10.66
N CYS A 148 10.15 4.42 9.92
CA CYS A 148 9.50 4.01 8.67
C CYS A 148 10.60 3.85 7.62
N PRO A 149 10.84 2.66 7.04
CA PRO A 149 11.90 2.46 6.06
C PRO A 149 11.56 3.16 4.73
N ALA A 150 12.57 3.53 3.94
CA ALA A 150 12.37 4.01 2.57
C ALA A 150 11.59 3.00 1.72
N ASN A 151 10.73 3.51 0.85
CA ASN A 151 10.32 2.79 -0.35
C ASN A 151 11.49 2.85 -1.36
N PRO A 152 12.17 1.73 -1.65
CA PRO A 152 13.40 1.75 -2.46
C PRO A 152 13.16 2.27 -3.89
N ALA A 153 12.01 1.94 -4.49
CA ALA A 153 11.65 2.40 -5.83
C ALA A 153 11.51 3.94 -5.85
N VAL A 154 10.84 4.49 -4.85
CA VAL A 154 10.59 5.94 -4.76
C VAL A 154 11.84 6.70 -4.29
N GLN A 155 12.71 6.10 -3.49
CA GLN A 155 14.02 6.67 -3.17
C GLN A 155 14.88 6.81 -4.44
N ARG A 156 14.90 5.79 -5.31
CA ARG A 156 15.55 5.85 -6.63
C ARG A 156 14.96 6.96 -7.49
N LEU A 157 13.64 7.03 -7.57
CA LEU A 157 12.94 8.12 -8.27
C LEU A 157 13.35 9.49 -7.75
N PHE A 158 13.34 9.67 -6.43
CA PHE A 158 13.69 10.93 -5.78
C PHE A 158 15.11 11.38 -6.15
N ASN A 159 16.09 10.49 -6.03
CA ASN A 159 17.48 10.79 -6.35
C ASN A 159 17.66 11.17 -7.82
N GLU A 160 17.06 10.41 -8.75
CA GLU A 160 17.10 10.71 -10.18
C GLU A 160 16.45 12.06 -10.53
N LEU A 161 15.35 12.43 -9.87
CA LEU A 161 14.72 13.74 -10.06
C LEU A 161 15.64 14.88 -9.59
N ILE A 162 16.26 14.72 -8.42
CA ILE A 162 17.21 15.69 -7.87
C ILE A 162 18.44 15.82 -8.79
N GLU A 163 19.05 14.71 -9.20
CA GLU A 163 20.23 14.68 -10.08
C GLU A 163 19.96 15.34 -11.43
N ARG A 164 18.73 15.21 -11.95
CA ARG A 164 18.30 15.88 -13.18
C ARG A 164 18.08 17.39 -13.02
N GLY A 165 18.01 17.91 -11.79
CA GLY A 165 17.81 19.32 -11.50
C GLY A 165 16.36 19.74 -11.25
N PHE A 166 15.43 18.79 -11.12
CA PHE A 166 14.06 19.11 -10.70
C PHE A 166 14.02 19.57 -9.24
N LYS A 167 13.05 20.43 -8.91
CA LYS A 167 12.71 20.77 -7.53
C LYS A 167 11.66 19.80 -7.00
N VAL A 168 12.04 18.98 -6.01
CA VAL A 168 11.12 18.00 -5.45
C VAL A 168 10.50 18.53 -4.16
N PHE A 169 9.18 18.57 -4.11
CA PHE A 169 8.38 18.90 -2.94
C PHE A 169 7.84 17.63 -2.32
N LEU A 170 7.93 17.52 -1.00
CA LEU A 170 7.32 16.43 -0.24
C LEU A 170 6.05 16.94 0.43
N LEU A 171 4.89 16.37 0.13
CA LEU A 171 3.59 16.86 0.60
C LEU A 171 2.82 15.76 1.34
N THR A 172 2.76 15.88 2.66
CA THR A 172 2.14 14.87 3.54
C THR A 172 0.92 15.40 4.28
N GLY A 173 0.00 14.49 4.60
CA GLY A 173 -1.11 14.74 5.53
C GLY A 173 -0.72 14.71 7.01
N ARG A 174 0.51 14.32 7.37
CA ARG A 174 1.00 14.32 8.75
C ARG A 174 0.89 15.72 9.36
N ASP A 175 0.46 15.77 10.62
CA ASP A 175 0.30 17.01 11.39
C ASP A 175 1.66 17.66 11.68
N GLU A 176 1.83 18.90 11.25
CA GLU A 176 3.08 19.64 11.36
C GLU A 176 3.53 19.78 12.81
N ALA A 177 2.62 20.20 13.69
CA ALA A 177 2.93 20.52 15.08
C ALA A 177 3.39 19.30 15.89
N THR A 178 2.85 18.11 15.59
CA THR A 178 3.14 16.91 16.37
C THR A 178 4.02 15.88 15.68
N LEU A 179 4.14 15.91 14.35
CA LEU A 179 4.91 14.94 13.57
C LEU A 179 5.99 15.57 12.68
N GLY A 180 6.20 16.88 12.72
CA GLY A 180 7.20 17.59 11.91
C GLY A 180 8.62 17.05 12.11
N GLU A 181 9.18 17.23 13.30
CA GLU A 181 10.56 16.85 13.62
C GLU A 181 10.84 15.36 13.37
N ILE A 182 9.92 14.48 13.78
CA ILE A 182 10.11 13.04 13.59
C ILE A 182 10.07 12.65 12.10
N THR A 183 9.24 13.33 11.31
CA THR A 183 9.15 13.09 9.86
C THR A 183 10.41 13.59 9.15
N ILE A 184 10.94 14.75 9.52
CA ILE A 184 12.21 15.28 9.00
C ILE A 184 13.36 14.31 9.31
N GLY A 185 13.48 13.89 10.58
CA GLY A 185 14.51 12.94 11.00
C GLY A 185 14.42 11.61 10.26
N ASN A 186 13.21 11.06 10.13
CA ASN A 186 12.99 9.80 9.41
C ASN A 186 13.35 9.92 7.93
N LEU A 187 12.86 10.95 7.21
CA LEU A 187 13.17 11.16 5.80
C LEU A 187 14.68 11.30 5.55
N ARG A 188 15.37 12.06 6.40
CA ARG A 188 16.82 12.23 6.32
C ARG A 188 17.57 10.91 6.53
N ASN A 189 17.18 10.13 7.54
CA ASN A 189 17.80 8.84 7.84
C ASN A 189 17.59 7.83 6.70
N GLU A 190 16.46 7.93 6.02
CA GLU A 190 16.09 7.10 4.86
C GLU A 190 16.56 7.69 3.52
N GLY A 191 17.48 8.67 3.53
CA GLY A 191 18.16 9.16 2.33
C GLY A 191 17.37 10.16 1.47
N PHE A 192 16.19 10.63 1.89
CA PHE A 192 15.46 11.68 1.20
C PHE A 192 16.05 13.06 1.53
N ILE A 193 17.21 13.36 0.94
CA ILE A 193 18.00 14.58 1.18
C ILE A 193 18.00 15.45 -0.08
N GLY A 194 17.79 16.76 0.07
CA GLY A 194 17.87 17.72 -1.05
C GLY A 194 16.53 18.13 -1.65
N TYR A 195 15.41 17.72 -1.06
CA TYR A 195 14.09 18.23 -1.43
C TYR A 195 14.02 19.75 -1.28
N GLN A 196 13.21 20.41 -2.12
CA GLN A 196 13.00 21.86 -2.11
C GLN A 196 12.21 22.32 -0.88
N ARG A 197 11.16 21.58 -0.50
CA ARG A 197 10.33 21.85 0.68
C ARG A 197 9.62 20.57 1.14
N LEU A 198 9.62 20.33 2.44
CA LEU A 198 8.69 19.39 3.09
C LEU A 198 7.50 20.20 3.61
N ILE A 199 6.30 19.80 3.24
CA ILE A 199 5.04 20.47 3.57
C ILE A 199 4.18 19.49 4.36
N LEU A 200 4.03 19.79 5.66
CA LEU A 200 3.16 19.07 6.57
C LEU A 200 1.83 19.82 6.74
N ARG A 201 0.81 19.12 7.24
CA ARG A 201 -0.50 19.70 7.47
C ARG A 201 -0.45 20.62 8.69
N SER A 202 -0.49 21.92 8.45
CA SER A 202 -0.53 22.95 9.48
C SER A 202 -1.92 23.07 10.15
N ALA A 203 -1.99 23.85 11.23
CA ALA A 203 -3.23 24.09 11.97
C ALA A 203 -4.35 24.69 11.09
N GLN A 204 -4.01 25.52 10.09
CA GLN A 204 -4.96 26.13 9.15
C GLN A 204 -5.71 25.10 8.30
N TYR A 205 -5.06 23.96 8.01
CA TYR A 205 -5.61 22.90 7.18
C TYR A 205 -6.21 21.74 7.99
N LYS A 206 -6.22 21.85 9.32
CA LYS A 206 -6.79 20.83 10.20
C LYS A 206 -8.29 20.66 9.95
N GLY A 207 -8.73 19.41 9.89
CA GLY A 207 -10.14 19.05 9.62
C GLY A 207 -10.56 19.11 8.15
N GLN A 208 -9.71 19.58 7.24
CA GLN A 208 -9.99 19.51 5.80
C GLN A 208 -9.69 18.11 5.24
N SER A 209 -10.40 17.71 4.17
CA SER A 209 -10.08 16.49 3.42
C SER A 209 -8.67 16.56 2.84
N ALA A 210 -8.06 15.40 2.60
CA ALA A 210 -6.75 15.35 1.95
C ALA A 210 -6.79 16.00 0.56
N VAL A 211 -7.87 15.80 -0.22
CA VAL A 211 -8.04 16.46 -1.53
C VAL A 211 -8.01 17.99 -1.41
N ARG A 212 -8.78 18.57 -0.48
CA ARG A 212 -8.87 20.04 -0.33
C ARG A 212 -7.54 20.64 0.13
N TYR A 213 -6.94 20.04 1.14
CA TYR A 213 -5.64 20.46 1.66
C TYR A 213 -4.55 20.38 0.58
N LYS A 214 -4.38 19.22 -0.08
CA LYS A 214 -3.33 19.04 -1.07
C LYS A 214 -3.56 19.90 -2.32
N SER A 215 -4.81 20.14 -2.73
CA SER A 215 -5.12 21.10 -3.81
C SER A 215 -4.68 22.52 -3.47
N ALA A 216 -4.93 22.98 -2.23
CA ALA A 216 -4.51 24.31 -1.78
C ALA A 216 -2.98 24.45 -1.82
N ILE A 217 -2.24 23.46 -1.32
CA ILE A 217 -0.78 23.47 -1.35
C ILE A 217 -0.24 23.47 -2.78
N ARG A 218 -0.80 22.65 -3.68
CA ARG A 218 -0.36 22.65 -5.08
C ARG A 218 -0.62 23.99 -5.77
N LYS A 219 -1.73 24.65 -5.45
CA LYS A 219 -2.05 25.99 -5.94
C LYS A 219 -1.08 27.04 -5.41
N GLU A 220 -0.63 26.93 -4.16
CA GLU A 220 0.42 27.79 -3.61
C GLU A 220 1.75 27.58 -4.37
N ILE A 221 2.15 26.32 -4.59
CA ILE A 221 3.37 25.98 -5.36
C ILE A 221 3.32 26.55 -6.79
N GLU A 222 2.20 26.37 -7.52
CA GLU A 222 2.05 26.98 -8.85
C GLU A 222 2.02 28.51 -8.79
N GLY A 223 1.41 29.09 -7.75
CA GLY A 223 1.38 30.53 -7.51
C GLY A 223 2.75 31.15 -7.20
N GLU A 224 3.68 30.36 -6.65
CA GLU A 224 5.10 30.71 -6.51
C GLU A 224 5.85 30.67 -7.85
N GLY A 225 5.23 30.18 -8.93
CA GLY A 225 5.78 30.13 -10.28
C GLY A 225 6.30 28.75 -10.70
N TYR A 226 6.18 27.73 -9.84
CA TYR A 226 6.65 26.38 -10.17
C TYR A 226 5.77 25.72 -11.23
N ARG A 227 6.40 25.00 -12.15
CA ARG A 227 5.76 24.12 -13.13
C ARG A 227 5.78 22.71 -12.60
N ILE A 228 4.65 22.24 -12.08
CA ILE A 228 4.53 20.86 -11.58
C ILE A 228 4.45 19.91 -12.77
N TRP A 229 5.51 19.17 -13.04
CA TRP A 229 5.57 18.21 -14.13
C TRP A 229 4.95 16.86 -13.77
N GLY A 230 5.05 16.49 -12.50
CA GLY A 230 4.51 15.24 -11.98
C GLY A 230 4.12 15.31 -10.52
N ASN A 231 3.06 14.60 -10.18
CA ASN A 231 2.56 14.41 -8.82
C ASN A 231 2.39 12.91 -8.57
N VAL A 232 3.04 12.39 -7.53
CA VAL A 232 3.13 10.96 -7.22
C VAL A 232 2.61 10.74 -5.80
N GLY A 233 1.72 9.76 -5.66
CA GLY A 233 1.18 9.39 -4.36
C GLY A 233 0.54 8.01 -4.38
N ASP A 234 0.40 7.41 -3.22
CA ASP A 234 -0.22 6.11 -3.01
C ASP A 234 -1.74 6.21 -2.82
N GLN A 235 -2.29 7.41 -2.59
CA GLN A 235 -3.72 7.65 -2.43
C GLN A 235 -4.32 8.41 -3.60
N TRP A 236 -5.59 8.11 -3.91
CA TRP A 236 -6.35 8.91 -4.88
C TRP A 236 -6.53 10.36 -4.43
N SER A 237 -6.57 10.61 -3.12
CA SER A 237 -6.63 11.97 -2.57
C SER A 237 -5.40 12.82 -2.89
N ASP A 238 -4.27 12.21 -3.24
CA ASP A 238 -3.06 12.91 -3.66
C ASP A 238 -3.17 13.41 -5.10
N LEU A 239 -3.97 12.71 -5.91
CA LEU A 239 -4.03 12.80 -7.36
C LEU A 239 -5.38 13.32 -7.87
N GLN A 240 -6.22 13.83 -6.96
CA GLN A 240 -7.51 14.44 -7.27
C GLN A 240 -7.55 15.91 -6.81
N GLY A 241 -8.52 16.65 -7.33
CA GLY A 241 -8.71 18.08 -7.06
C GLY A 241 -7.97 18.95 -8.08
N GLU A 242 -7.42 20.08 -7.61
CA GLU A 242 -6.87 21.13 -8.47
C GLU A 242 -5.32 21.11 -8.50
N CYS A 243 -4.74 21.79 -9.50
CA CYS A 243 -3.29 22.01 -9.62
C CYS A 243 -2.45 20.73 -9.57
N LEU A 244 -2.91 19.65 -10.21
CA LEU A 244 -2.27 18.32 -10.14
C LEU A 244 -0.90 18.23 -10.84
N GLY A 245 -0.51 19.28 -11.56
CA GLY A 245 0.60 19.26 -12.50
C GLY A 245 0.26 18.61 -13.84
N LYS A 246 1.28 18.41 -14.68
CA LYS A 246 1.10 17.90 -16.04
C LYS A 246 0.76 16.41 -16.12
N ARG A 247 1.13 15.63 -15.10
CA ARG A 247 0.82 14.19 -15.03
C ARG A 247 0.76 13.70 -13.59
N THR A 248 -0.21 12.83 -13.31
CA THR A 248 -0.33 12.14 -12.01
C THR A 248 0.12 10.70 -12.13
N PHE A 249 0.72 10.16 -11.08
CA PHE A 249 1.14 8.76 -11.00
C PHE A 249 0.68 8.14 -9.67
N LYS A 250 -0.19 7.14 -9.78
CA LYS A 250 -0.72 6.39 -8.64
C LYS A 250 0.21 5.22 -8.33
N LEU A 251 0.76 5.19 -7.13
CA LEU A 251 1.41 3.99 -6.58
C LEU A 251 0.34 3.07 -5.98
N PRO A 252 0.46 1.74 -6.09
CA PRO A 252 -0.47 0.84 -5.44
C PRO A 252 -0.44 1.02 -3.92
N ASN A 253 -1.59 0.97 -3.27
CA ASN A 253 -1.70 0.78 -1.82
C ASN A 253 -3.10 0.27 -1.47
N PRO A 254 -3.25 -1.07 -1.35
CA PRO A 254 -4.53 -1.67 -0.97
C PRO A 254 -4.73 -1.78 0.55
N MET A 255 -3.79 -1.28 1.38
CA MET A 255 -3.84 -1.52 2.83
C MET A 255 -4.76 -0.53 3.56
N TYR A 256 -4.92 0.70 3.06
CA TYR A 256 -5.81 1.69 3.65
C TYR A 256 -6.24 2.77 2.65
N PHE A 257 -7.26 3.54 3.03
CA PHE A 257 -7.85 4.60 2.23
C PHE A 257 -7.87 5.91 3.00
N ILE A 258 -7.40 6.99 2.35
CA ILE A 258 -7.46 8.36 2.85
C ILE A 258 -8.22 9.23 1.82
N SER A 259 -9.07 10.14 2.32
CA SER A 259 -9.88 11.07 1.51
C SER A 259 -9.68 12.53 1.91
#